data_AF-N8WBQ9-F1
#
_entry.id   AF-N8WBQ9-F1
#
_cell.length_a   1.000
_cell.length_b   1.000
_cell.length_c   1.000
_cell.angle_alpha   90.00
_cell.angle_beta   90.00
_cell.angle_gamma   90.00
#
_symmetry.space_group_name_H-M   'P 1'
#
loop_
_entity.id
_entity.type
_entity.pdbx_description
1 polymer ?
#
loop_
_entity_poly.entity_id
_entity_poly.type
_entity_poly.pdbx_seq_one_letter_code
_entity_poly.pdbx_strand_id
1 'polypeptide(L)' 'MRQNNNDWLLIIAFIIFAIVVVAVNTWNTVQVCKGQEVYWVNGTQFTCKFFK' A
#
# COMPACT_ATOMS: atom_id res chain seq x y z
N MET A 1 -19.27 3.41 35.10
CA MET A 1 -18.02 3.53 34.33
C MET A 1 -18.36 4.13 32.99
N ARG A 2 -17.91 5.37 32.74
CA ARG A 2 -18.18 6.09 31.49
C ARG A 2 -17.22 5.53 30.43
N GLN A 3 -17.60 4.43 29.78
CA GLN A 3 -16.86 3.90 28.62
C GLN A 3 -16.92 4.98 27.53
N ASN A 4 -15.82 5.71 27.39
CA ASN A 4 -15.63 6.57 26.23
C ASN A 4 -15.51 5.62 25.04
N ASN A 5 -16.52 5.62 24.17
CA ASN A 5 -16.59 4.75 23.00
C ASN A 5 -15.52 5.20 22.00
N ASN A 6 -14.29 4.69 22.17
CA ASN A 6 -13.11 5.04 21.39
C ASN A 6 -12.90 4.11 20.18
N ASP A 7 -13.84 3.20 19.92
CA ASP A 7 -13.74 2.21 18.84
C ASP A 7 -13.57 2.86 17.45
N TRP A 8 -14.09 4.08 17.27
CA TRP A 8 -13.90 4.87 16.05
C TRP A 8 -12.43 5.26 15.80
N LEU A 9 -11.60 5.40 16.84
CA LEU A 9 -10.17 5.70 16.69
C LEU A 9 -9.42 4.51 16.08
N LEU A 10 -9.81 3.28 16.43
CA LEU A 10 -9.23 2.07 15.85
C LEU A 10 -9.55 1.96 14.36
N ILE A 11 -10.78 2.33 13.97
CA ILE A 11 -11.19 2.36 12.56
C ILE A 11 -10.34 3.37 11.78
N ILE A 12 -10.16 4.58 12.32
CA ILE A 12 -9.31 5.60 11.67
C ILE A 12 -7.86 5.13 11.58
N ALA A 13 -7.31 4.57 12.66
CA ALA A 13 -5.95 4.05 12.66
C ALA A 13 -5.76 2.95 11.61
N PHE A 14 -6.74 2.06 11.45
CA PHE A 14 -6.73 1.01 10.43
C PHE A 14 -6.78 1.58 9.01
N ILE A 15 -7.62 2.59 8.76
CA ILE A 15 -7.70 3.28 7.46
C ILE A 15 -6.36 3.94 7.11
N ILE A 16 -5.76 4.66 8.06
CA ILE A 16 -4.46 5.30 7.87
C ILE A 16 -3.40 4.25 7.56
N PHE A 17 -3.38 3.15 8.31
CA PHE A 17 -2.43 2.07 8.09
C PHE A 17 -2.60 1.46 6.69
N ALA A 18 -3.83 1.19 6.24
CA ALA A 18 -4.10 0.68 4.90
C ALA A 18 -3.59 1.63 3.80
N ILE A 19 -3.80 2.95 3.96
CA ILE A 19 -3.30 3.96 3.02
C ILE A 19 -1.77 3.94 2.96
N VAL A 20 -1.09 3.87 4.12
CA VAL A 20 0.37 3.82 4.19
C VAL A 20 0.91 2.57 3.50
N VAL A 21 0.30 1.40 3.73
CA VAL A 21 0.71 0.14 3.08
C VAL A 21 0.57 0.24 1.56
N VAL A 22 -0.54 0.78 1.06
CA VAL A 22 -0.74 0.96 -0.40
C VAL A 22 0.30 1.94 -0.96
N ALA A 23 0.55 3.06 -0.29
CA ALA A 23 1.50 4.06 -0.74
C ALA A 23 2.93 3.50 -0.82
N VAL A 24 3.38 2.76 0.19
CA VAL A 24 4.73 2.16 0.22
C VAL A 24 4.91 1.11 -0.89
N ASN A 25 3.93 0.22 -1.07
CA ASN A 25 3.99 -0.78 -2.14
C ASN A 25 3.99 -0.14 -3.53
N THR A 26 3.17 0.91 -3.71
CA THR A 26 3.12 1.68 -4.95
C THR A 26 4.46 2.35 -5.23
N TRP A 27 5.05 3.01 -4.21
CA TRP A 27 6.34 3.66 -4.34
C TRP A 27 7.45 2.68 -4.74
N ASN A 28 7.52 1.52 -4.08
CA ASN A 28 8.50 0.48 -4.43
C ASN A 28 8.32 -0.01 -5.87
N THR A 29 7.08 -0.23 -6.29
CA THR A 29 6.76 -0.63 -7.67
C THR A 29 7.21 0.44 -8.66
N VAL A 30 6.92 1.72 -8.39
CA VAL A 30 7.37 2.85 -9.22
C VAL A 30 8.89 2.90 -9.32
N GLN A 31 9.63 2.71 -8.22
CA GLN A 31 11.10 2.73 -8.27
C GLN A 31 11.67 1.58 -9.12
N VAL A 32 11.13 0.37 -8.98
CA VAL A 32 11.53 -0.78 -9.82
C VAL A 32 11.22 -0.51 -11.30
N CYS A 33 10.03 0.03 -11.57
CA CYS A 33 9.54 0.31 -12.92
C CYS A 33 10.27 1.45 -13.65
N LYS A 34 11.11 2.23 -12.96
CA LYS A 34 12.02 3.19 -13.62
C LYS A 34 13.15 2.51 -14.40
N GLY A 35 13.63 1.36 -13.91
CA GLY A 35 14.76 0.64 -14.51
C GLY A 35 14.37 -0.62 -15.27
N GLN A 36 13.11 -1.05 -15.17
CA GLN A 36 12.63 -2.33 -15.70
C GLN A 36 11.26 -2.17 -16.37
N GLU A 37 10.94 -3.05 -17.31
CA GLU A 37 9.62 -3.04 -18.00
C GLU A 37 8.57 -3.90 -17.29
N VAL A 38 9.02 -4.72 -16.34
CA VAL A 38 8.22 -5.70 -15.61
C VAL A 38 8.73 -5.79 -14.17
N TYR A 39 7.83 -6.08 -13.25
CA TYR A 39 8.15 -6.40 -11.86
C TYR A 39 7.51 -7.74 -11.47
N TRP A 40 8.06 -8.40 -10.45
CA TRP A 40 7.65 -9.73 -10.04
C TRP A 40 7.12 -9.70 -8.61
N VAL A 41 5.97 -10.33 -8.37
CA VAL A 41 5.40 -10.51 -7.03
C VAL A 41 5.04 -11.98 -6.85
N ASN A 42 5.68 -12.65 -5.89
CA ASN A 42 5.48 -14.08 -5.59
C ASN A 42 5.51 -15.00 -6.82
N GLY A 43 6.42 -14.74 -7.77
CA GLY A 43 6.58 -15.53 -9.00
C GLY A 43 5.63 -15.15 -10.15
N THR A 44 4.66 -14.25 -9.92
CA THR A 44 3.81 -13.70 -10.97
C THR A 44 4.44 -12.44 -11.55
N GLN A 45 4.47 -12.35 -12.89
CA GLN A 45 4.99 -11.20 -13.61
C GLN A 45 3.91 -10.14 -13.83
N PHE A 46 4.25 -8.89 -13.56
CA PHE A 46 3.38 -7.74 -13.81
C PHE A 46 4.10 -6.75 -14.72
N THR A 47 3.35 -6.12 -15.62
CA THR A 47 3.89 -5.07 -16.50
C THR A 47 3.96 -3.73 -15.76
N CYS A 48 5.07 -3.01 -15.96
CA CYS A 48 5.27 -1.68 -15.40
C CYS A 48 4.52 -0.56 -16.15
N LYS A 49 3.70 -0.88 -17.17
CA LYS A 49 3.04 0.11 -18.03
C LYS A 49 2.24 1.19 -17.28
N PHE A 50 1.65 0.85 -16.14
CA PHE A 50 0.86 1.79 -15.31
C PHE A 50 1.71 2.64 -14.36
N PHE A 51 2.98 2.29 -14.15
CA PHE A 51 3.89 2.92 -13.17
C PHE A 51 5.09 3.62 -13.82
N LYS A 52 5.17 3.60 -15.16
CA LYS A 52 6.13 4.38 -15.96
C LYS A 52 5.57 5.76 -16.27
#